data_AF-A0A9N9CQ55-F1
#
_entry.id   AF-A0A9N9CQ55-F1
#
_cell.length_a   1.000
_cell.length_b   1.000
_cell.length_c   1.000
_cell.angle_alpha   90.00
_cell.angle_beta   90.00
_cell.angle_gamma   90.00
#
_symmetry.space_group_name_H-M   'P 1'
#
loop_
_entity.id
_entity.type
_entity.pdbx_description
1 polymer ?
#
loop_
_entity_poly.entity_id
_entity_poly.type
_entity_poly.pdbx_seq_one_letter_code
_entity_poly.pdbx_strand_id
1 'polypeptide(L)'
;MKSLFSYETFKTVRVQDKRLGVLYRSFQLAIFAYIISTIIINEGYFKKELPSPGAIRITLQAPNNFDTPDYCHGDVPCVYWGANDIQYPNDGAGVAFFATRVKVNKFDPPNNCNFLTASAPNDPCIFNPNNYTPVVNISYIADIETYTMMIEHSIRGHTTDMGIRNGLNGSMDGSLVDINGKVIKSWNSTTRKQDDPRADGDIMTVQQLLTAAGADLQAVSTAPGAKPGEIYRSSGIVIVIVIDYKNVPFKEDTITYTYRPQYIKGNEYKSIESIYQPNGGYVIKERHGLRLVFQQSGTIGKFDFISLLKNIVAGFALFSLASIIVEILMLQFLPEKSIYEQAKFENTHDIYEHQKLIKQGIISNNDETLAKESVGNEIEIIS
;
A
#
# COMPACT_ATOMS: atom_id res chain seq x y z
N MET A 1 -22.51 3.11 53.14
CA MET A 1 -21.66 2.09 52.48
C MET A 1 -22.46 1.21 51.51
N LYS A 2 -23.70 0.77 51.82
CA LYS A 2 -24.55 -0.01 50.89
C LYS A 2 -24.95 0.73 49.61
N SER A 3 -25.23 2.03 49.68
CA SER A 3 -25.50 2.87 48.50
C SER A 3 -24.29 3.06 47.57
N LEU A 4 -23.07 2.75 48.03
CA LEU A 4 -21.87 2.82 47.20
C LEU A 4 -21.77 1.62 46.24
N PHE A 5 -22.47 0.53 46.55
CA PHE A 5 -22.47 -0.73 45.79
C PHE A 5 -23.85 -1.06 45.19
N SER A 6 -24.80 -0.12 45.20
CA SER A 6 -26.08 -0.29 44.52
C SER A 6 -25.92 -0.02 43.01
N TYR A 7 -26.48 -0.91 42.19
CA TYR A 7 -26.55 -0.76 40.73
C TYR A 7 -27.97 -0.38 40.33
N GLU A 8 -28.12 0.77 39.67
CA GLU A 8 -29.40 1.23 39.15
C GLU A 8 -29.65 0.63 37.75
N THR A 9 -30.86 0.15 37.52
CA THR A 9 -31.28 -0.39 36.22
C THR A 9 -32.61 0.20 35.80
N PHE A 10 -32.81 0.35 34.50
CA PHE A 10 -34.07 0.81 33.95
C PHE A 10 -35.16 -0.25 34.13
N LYS A 11 -36.35 0.17 34.58
CA LYS A 11 -37.58 -0.62 34.47
C LYS A 11 -37.92 -0.76 32.99
N THR A 12 -38.18 -1.98 32.52
CA THR A 12 -38.49 -2.26 31.11
C THR A 12 -39.89 -2.84 30.97
N VAL A 13 -40.56 -2.52 29.87
CA VAL A 13 -41.90 -3.05 29.55
C VAL A 13 -41.76 -4.06 28.43
N ARG A 14 -42.24 -5.28 28.66
CA ARG A 14 -42.18 -6.37 27.67
C ARG A 14 -43.47 -6.41 26.84
N VAL A 15 -43.39 -5.91 25.62
CA VAL A 15 -44.53 -5.90 24.68
C VAL A 15 -44.68 -7.28 24.02
N GLN A 16 -45.84 -7.91 24.19
CA GLN A 16 -46.16 -9.19 23.55
C GLN A 16 -47.00 -9.00 22.26
N ASP A 17 -46.41 -8.36 21.24
CA ASP A 17 -47.00 -8.27 19.89
C ASP A 17 -46.08 -8.97 18.87
N LYS A 18 -46.63 -9.91 18.10
CA LYS A 18 -45.88 -10.68 17.09
C LYS A 18 -45.37 -9.82 15.94
N ARG A 19 -46.13 -8.82 15.50
CA ARG A 19 -45.77 -7.91 14.39
C ARG A 19 -44.54 -7.07 14.77
N LEU A 20 -44.60 -6.42 15.94
CA LEU A 20 -43.48 -5.63 16.48
C LEU A 20 -42.28 -6.50 16.81
N GLY A 21 -42.51 -7.69 17.39
CA GLY A 21 -41.47 -8.66 17.70
C GLY A 21 -40.71 -9.12 16.45
N VAL A 22 -41.43 -9.52 15.39
CA VAL A 22 -40.81 -9.92 14.11
C VAL A 22 -40.06 -8.76 13.49
N LEU A 23 -40.64 -7.56 13.46
CA LEU A 23 -39.99 -6.37 12.92
C LEU A 23 -38.69 -6.05 13.66
N TYR A 24 -38.72 -6.00 15.00
CA TYR A 24 -37.54 -5.73 15.81
C TYR A 24 -36.46 -6.80 15.62
N ARG A 25 -36.82 -8.09 15.61
CA ARG A 25 -35.87 -9.18 15.34
C ARG A 25 -35.30 -9.12 13.93
N SER A 26 -36.08 -8.70 12.93
CA SER A 26 -35.60 -8.51 11.56
C SER A 26 -34.56 -7.39 11.47
N PHE A 27 -34.79 -6.25 12.17
CA PHE A 27 -33.80 -5.18 12.26
C PHE A 27 -32.54 -5.64 12.99
N GLN A 28 -32.67 -6.35 14.11
CA GLN A 28 -31.51 -6.89 14.82
C GLN A 28 -30.67 -7.81 13.93
N LEU A 29 -31.31 -8.71 13.18
CA LEU A 29 -30.62 -9.61 12.26
C LEU A 29 -29.93 -8.85 11.13
N ALA A 30 -30.61 -7.88 10.52
CA ALA A 30 -30.06 -7.05 9.44
C ALA A 30 -28.87 -6.21 9.92
N ILE A 31 -28.96 -5.59 11.10
CA ILE A 31 -27.88 -4.81 11.71
C ILE A 31 -26.71 -5.72 12.05
N PHE A 32 -26.95 -6.89 12.64
CA PHE A 32 -25.89 -7.85 12.94
C PHE A 32 -25.16 -8.29 11.66
N ALA A 33 -25.89 -8.67 10.62
CA ALA A 33 -25.32 -9.04 9.33
C ALA A 33 -24.52 -7.87 8.70
N TYR A 34 -25.04 -6.64 8.80
CA TYR A 34 -24.36 -5.44 8.34
C TYR A 34 -23.03 -5.19 9.06
N ILE A 35 -23.01 -5.29 10.40
CA ILE A 35 -21.79 -5.09 11.20
C ILE A 35 -20.74 -6.13 10.83
N ILE A 36 -21.11 -7.41 10.79
CA ILE A 36 -20.19 -8.49 10.42
C ILE A 36 -19.65 -8.29 8.99
N SER A 37 -20.53 -7.97 8.04
CA SER A 37 -20.13 -7.72 6.65
C SER A 37 -19.16 -6.54 6.55
N THR A 38 -19.44 -5.45 7.27
CA THR A 38 -18.60 -4.24 7.29
C THR A 38 -17.23 -4.53 7.89
N ILE A 39 -17.16 -5.25 9.00
CA ILE A 39 -15.89 -5.63 9.65
C ILE A 39 -15.06 -6.53 8.73
N ILE A 40 -15.68 -7.48 8.03
CA ILE A 40 -14.98 -8.39 7.14
C ILE A 40 -14.50 -7.67 5.87
N ILE A 41 -15.38 -6.94 5.18
CA ILE A 41 -15.08 -6.29 3.89
C ILE A 41 -14.03 -5.19 4.05
N ASN A 42 -14.15 -4.38 5.10
CA ASN A 42 -13.21 -3.29 5.36
C ASN A 42 -11.98 -3.73 6.18
N GLU A 43 -11.97 -5.00 6.61
CA GLU A 43 -10.97 -5.59 7.51
C GLU A 43 -10.77 -4.71 8.76
N GLY A 44 -11.88 -4.30 9.40
CA GLY A 44 -11.89 -3.37 10.56
C GLY A 44 -11.21 -3.91 11.82
N TYR A 45 -10.75 -5.16 11.79
CA TYR A 45 -9.93 -5.79 12.83
C TYR A 45 -8.42 -5.51 12.67
N PHE A 46 -8.00 -4.92 11.54
CA PHE A 46 -6.63 -4.47 11.33
C PHE A 46 -6.47 -2.98 11.67
N LYS A 47 -5.41 -2.66 12.40
CA LYS A 47 -4.88 -1.29 12.49
C LYS A 47 -4.05 -1.03 11.23
N LYS A 48 -4.65 -0.34 10.25
CA LYS A 48 -4.05 -0.08 8.93
C LYS A 48 -3.29 1.24 8.90
N GLU A 49 -2.20 1.27 8.14
CA GLU A 49 -1.43 2.46 7.79
C GLU A 49 -0.84 2.33 6.37
N LEU A 50 -0.34 3.45 5.84
CA LEU A 50 0.45 3.43 4.60
C LEU A 50 1.84 2.87 4.90
N PRO A 51 2.43 2.04 4.02
CA PRO A 51 3.77 1.53 4.21
C PRO A 51 4.80 2.65 4.13
N SER A 52 5.66 2.76 5.15
CA SER A 52 6.83 3.63 5.09
C SER A 52 7.90 2.99 4.20
N PRO A 53 8.47 3.73 3.23
CA PRO A 53 9.43 3.17 2.31
C PRO A 53 10.66 2.58 3.01
N GLY A 54 10.97 1.32 2.73
CA GLY A 54 12.18 0.65 3.21
C GLY A 54 13.32 0.66 2.18
N ALA A 55 14.28 -0.25 2.36
CA ALA A 55 15.38 -0.42 1.42
C ALA A 55 14.91 -1.24 0.21
N ILE A 56 15.30 -0.83 -0.98
CA ILE A 56 15.12 -1.60 -2.21
C ILE A 56 16.50 -1.80 -2.82
N ARG A 57 16.87 -3.06 -3.03
CA ARG A 57 18.11 -3.48 -3.65
C ARG A 57 17.80 -4.32 -4.88
N ILE A 58 18.53 -4.01 -5.95
CA ILE A 58 18.42 -4.72 -7.22
C ILE A 58 19.81 -5.24 -7.56
N THR A 59 19.89 -6.51 -7.92
CA THR A 59 21.11 -7.11 -8.44
C THR A 59 20.82 -7.76 -9.79
N LEU A 60 21.76 -7.62 -10.72
CA LEU A 60 21.68 -8.22 -12.03
C LEU A 60 22.68 -9.38 -12.12
N GLN A 61 22.28 -10.45 -12.78
CA GLN A 61 23.11 -11.62 -13.05
C GLN A 61 23.04 -11.99 -14.54
N ALA A 62 24.21 -12.28 -15.11
CA ALA A 62 24.33 -12.73 -16.48
C ALA A 62 23.85 -14.19 -16.64
N PRO A 63 23.31 -14.56 -17.81
CA PRO A 63 22.98 -15.94 -18.10
C PRO A 63 24.26 -16.81 -18.18
N ASN A 64 24.11 -18.12 -18.02
CA ASN A 64 25.22 -19.06 -18.14
C ASN A 64 25.72 -19.21 -19.59
N ASN A 65 24.80 -19.09 -20.55
CA ASN A 65 25.08 -19.15 -21.98
C ASN A 65 24.54 -17.87 -22.62
N PHE A 66 25.31 -17.29 -23.53
CA PHE A 66 24.91 -16.12 -24.30
C PHE A 66 24.46 -16.53 -25.69
N ASP A 67 23.33 -15.99 -26.11
CA ASP A 67 22.90 -16.06 -27.51
C ASP A 67 23.28 -14.77 -28.26
N THR A 68 23.23 -14.81 -29.59
CA THR A 68 23.37 -13.61 -30.43
C THR A 68 22.00 -13.24 -30.97
N PRO A 69 21.32 -12.22 -30.40
CA PRO A 69 20.01 -11.81 -30.88
C PRO A 69 20.05 -11.20 -32.28
N ASP A 70 18.92 -11.27 -33.00
CA ASP A 70 18.79 -10.75 -34.38
C ASP A 70 19.24 -9.29 -34.53
N TYR A 71 18.97 -8.45 -33.53
CA TYR A 71 19.32 -7.03 -33.56
C TYR A 71 20.84 -6.79 -33.55
N CYS A 72 21.65 -7.79 -33.21
CA CYS A 72 23.11 -7.72 -33.27
C CYS A 72 23.69 -7.91 -34.68
N HIS A 73 22.86 -8.35 -35.63
CA HIS A 73 23.24 -8.49 -37.04
C HIS A 73 22.95 -7.23 -37.88
N GLY A 74 22.43 -6.17 -37.25
CA GLY A 74 22.14 -4.89 -37.92
C GLY A 74 23.35 -3.96 -38.03
N ASP A 75 23.08 -2.69 -38.35
CA ASP A 75 24.11 -1.66 -38.57
C ASP A 75 24.91 -1.32 -37.30
N VAL A 76 24.31 -1.50 -36.13
CA VAL A 76 24.94 -1.24 -34.84
C VAL A 76 25.44 -2.56 -34.26
N PRO A 77 26.76 -2.74 -34.03
CA PRO A 77 27.31 -3.98 -33.52
C PRO A 77 26.92 -4.20 -32.04
N CYS A 78 27.01 -5.45 -31.60
CA CYS A 78 26.78 -5.80 -30.20
C CYS A 78 28.10 -6.03 -29.44
N VAL A 79 28.04 -5.80 -28.12
CA VAL A 79 29.07 -6.17 -27.15
C VAL A 79 28.44 -6.95 -26.01
N TYR A 80 29.21 -7.90 -25.47
CA TYR A 80 28.80 -8.72 -24.33
C TYR A 80 29.44 -8.16 -23.06
N TRP A 81 28.63 -7.64 -22.16
CA TRP A 81 29.09 -6.98 -20.92
C TRP A 81 28.70 -7.80 -19.69
N GLY A 82 29.55 -7.76 -18.66
CA GLY A 82 29.20 -8.34 -17.37
C GLY A 82 28.05 -7.57 -16.69
N ALA A 83 27.33 -8.22 -15.78
CA ALA A 83 26.22 -7.60 -15.08
C ALA A 83 26.64 -6.32 -14.32
N ASN A 84 27.84 -6.28 -13.74
CA ASN A 84 28.39 -5.11 -13.02
C ASN A 84 28.71 -3.91 -13.93
N ASP A 85 28.91 -4.14 -15.23
CA ASP A 85 29.16 -3.06 -16.21
C ASP A 85 27.86 -2.51 -16.79
N ILE A 86 26.84 -3.39 -16.91
CA ILE A 86 25.49 -3.08 -17.38
C ILE A 86 24.70 -2.33 -16.31
N GLN A 87 24.72 -2.82 -15.07
CA GLN A 87 24.08 -2.17 -13.95
C GLN A 87 24.95 -1.00 -13.47
N TYR A 88 24.44 0.23 -13.59
CA TYR A 88 25.20 1.40 -13.17
C TYR A 88 24.32 2.59 -12.75
N PRO A 89 24.50 3.16 -11.54
CA PRO A 89 25.36 2.67 -10.48
C PRO A 89 24.80 1.37 -9.88
N ASN A 90 25.68 0.59 -9.24
CA ASN A 90 25.30 -0.65 -8.56
C ASN A 90 24.57 -0.42 -7.22
N ASP A 91 24.63 0.79 -6.67
CA ASP A 91 24.03 1.17 -5.38
C ASP A 91 22.97 2.27 -5.55
N GLY A 92 21.82 1.89 -6.08
CA GLY A 92 20.69 2.80 -6.27
C GLY A 92 19.53 2.46 -5.34
N ALA A 93 19.34 3.24 -4.28
CA ALA A 93 18.19 3.09 -3.39
C ALA A 93 16.89 3.37 -4.15
N GLY A 94 16.07 2.34 -4.38
CA GLY A 94 14.78 2.46 -5.08
C GLY A 94 14.87 2.74 -6.58
N VAL A 95 16.08 2.70 -7.17
CA VAL A 95 16.24 2.92 -8.61
C VAL A 95 17.39 2.09 -9.16
N ALA A 96 17.17 1.40 -10.29
CA ALA A 96 18.20 0.68 -11.01
C ALA A 96 18.36 1.24 -12.43
N PHE A 97 19.52 1.02 -13.04
CA PHE A 97 19.72 1.32 -14.45
C PHE A 97 20.48 0.18 -15.11
N PHE A 98 19.97 -0.30 -16.24
CA PHE A 98 20.59 -1.34 -17.05
C PHE A 98 20.88 -0.80 -18.43
N ALA A 99 22.16 -0.80 -18.83
CA ALA A 99 22.59 -0.35 -20.13
C ALA A 99 22.07 -1.29 -21.25
N THR A 100 21.54 -0.70 -22.32
CA THR A 100 21.16 -1.39 -23.56
C THR A 100 21.99 -0.91 -24.75
N ARG A 101 22.60 0.27 -24.64
CA ARG A 101 23.55 0.84 -25.61
C ARG A 101 24.70 1.51 -24.87
N VAL A 102 25.91 1.39 -25.41
CA VAL A 102 27.11 2.03 -24.87
C VAL A 102 27.92 2.72 -25.96
N LYS A 103 28.61 3.78 -25.58
CA LYS A 103 29.70 4.42 -26.31
C LYS A 103 30.79 4.79 -25.32
N VAL A 104 32.05 4.44 -25.62
CA VAL A 104 33.18 4.70 -24.74
C VAL A 104 34.28 5.40 -25.50
N ASN A 105 34.65 6.59 -25.03
CA ASN A 105 35.71 7.41 -25.60
C ASN A 105 36.81 7.62 -24.57
N LYS A 106 38.06 7.47 -24.99
CA LYS A 106 39.24 7.80 -24.20
C LYS A 106 39.84 9.10 -24.68
N PHE A 107 40.21 9.95 -23.73
CA PHE A 107 40.81 11.25 -23.97
C PHE A 107 42.17 11.24 -23.29
N ASP A 108 43.21 11.19 -24.11
CA ASP A 108 44.59 11.25 -23.64
C ASP A 108 45.09 12.71 -23.70
N PRO A 109 45.73 13.21 -22.64
CA PRO A 109 46.33 14.53 -22.67
C PRO A 109 47.58 14.53 -23.53
N PRO A 110 48.01 15.70 -24.03
CA PRO A 110 49.34 15.86 -24.62
C PRO A 110 50.44 15.38 -23.67
N ASN A 111 51.63 15.08 -24.21
CA ASN A 111 52.77 14.65 -23.39
C ASN A 111 53.07 15.66 -22.27
N ASN A 112 53.28 15.16 -21.05
CA ASN A 112 53.50 15.94 -19.83
C ASN A 112 52.34 16.85 -19.41
N CYS A 113 51.13 16.63 -19.92
CA CYS A 113 49.92 17.34 -19.50
C CYS A 113 49.04 16.50 -18.59
N ASN A 114 48.28 17.18 -17.73
CA ASN A 114 47.19 16.61 -16.96
C ASN A 114 45.97 17.52 -17.07
N PHE A 115 44.84 16.97 -17.53
CA PHE A 115 43.63 17.77 -17.73
C PHE A 115 43.06 18.36 -16.42
N LEU A 116 43.40 17.78 -15.26
CA LEU A 116 42.97 18.29 -13.95
C LEU A 116 43.82 19.44 -13.42
N THR A 117 44.99 19.71 -14.03
CA THR A 117 45.90 20.76 -13.57
C THR A 117 45.83 22.02 -14.40
N ALA A 118 45.00 22.04 -15.46
CA ALA A 118 44.83 23.22 -16.30
C ALA A 118 44.32 24.41 -15.47
N SER A 119 45.03 25.54 -15.54
CA SER A 119 44.78 26.70 -14.65
C SER A 119 44.36 27.98 -15.39
N ALA A 120 44.47 28.01 -16.72
CA ALA A 120 44.12 29.16 -17.53
C ALA A 120 43.51 28.74 -18.88
N PRO A 121 42.65 29.57 -19.52
CA PRO A 121 42.00 29.24 -20.80
C PRO A 121 42.93 28.96 -21.99
N ASN A 122 44.19 29.34 -21.89
CA ASN A 122 45.23 29.14 -22.91
C ASN A 122 46.22 28.02 -22.53
N ASP A 123 45.96 27.28 -21.44
CA ASP A 123 46.79 26.18 -21.00
C ASP A 123 46.78 25.05 -22.04
N PRO A 124 47.94 24.56 -22.52
CA PRO A 124 48.00 23.45 -23.47
C PRO A 124 47.39 22.15 -22.93
N CYS A 125 47.22 22.05 -21.62
CA CYS A 125 46.62 20.92 -20.93
C CYS A 125 45.10 21.06 -20.73
N ILE A 126 44.42 21.98 -21.44
CA ILE A 126 42.96 22.05 -21.44
C ILE A 126 42.33 20.84 -22.12
N PHE A 127 41.23 20.36 -21.54
CA PHE A 127 40.38 19.36 -22.19
C PHE A 127 39.83 19.86 -23.53
N ASN A 128 40.16 19.15 -24.61
CA ASN A 128 39.45 19.25 -25.87
C ASN A 128 38.46 18.07 -26.08
N PRO A 129 37.14 18.32 -26.12
CA PRO A 129 36.14 17.27 -26.33
C PRO A 129 36.16 16.64 -27.74
N ASN A 130 36.82 17.28 -28.70
CA ASN A 130 36.91 16.80 -30.08
C ASN A 130 38.10 15.86 -30.32
N ASN A 131 39.09 15.82 -29.43
CA ASN A 131 40.27 14.97 -29.57
C ASN A 131 40.12 13.72 -28.69
N TYR A 132 39.57 12.65 -29.25
CA TYR A 132 39.34 11.41 -28.54
C TYR A 132 39.71 10.19 -29.37
N THR A 133 40.02 9.11 -28.68
CA THR A 133 40.18 7.78 -29.25
C THR A 133 38.93 6.95 -28.88
N PRO A 134 38.15 6.47 -29.86
CA PRO A 134 37.03 5.59 -29.57
C PRO A 134 37.55 4.25 -29.05
N VAL A 135 37.11 3.86 -27.86
CA VAL A 135 37.42 2.54 -27.26
C VAL A 135 36.31 1.56 -27.61
N VAL A 136 35.06 2.00 -27.48
CA VAL A 136 33.87 1.27 -27.92
C VAL A 136 33.04 2.23 -28.73
N ASN A 137 32.85 1.91 -30.01
CA ASN A 137 31.91 2.63 -30.87
C ASN A 137 30.48 2.48 -30.33
N ILE A 138 29.51 3.13 -30.96
CA ILE A 138 28.11 2.91 -30.57
C ILE A 138 27.79 1.44 -30.76
N SER A 139 27.52 0.74 -29.66
CA SER A 139 27.23 -0.69 -29.65
C SER A 139 26.05 -0.99 -28.74
N TYR A 140 25.25 -1.99 -29.09
CA TYR A 140 24.21 -2.52 -28.20
C TYR A 140 24.78 -3.52 -27.21
N ILE A 141 24.16 -3.61 -26.04
CA ILE A 141 24.39 -4.70 -25.11
C ILE A 141 23.64 -5.93 -25.64
N ALA A 142 24.39 -6.99 -25.91
CA ALA A 142 23.82 -8.25 -26.37
C ALA A 142 23.02 -8.93 -25.27
N ASP A 143 21.89 -9.52 -25.67
CA ASP A 143 21.12 -10.49 -24.88
C ASP A 143 20.67 -9.99 -23.50
N ILE A 144 20.47 -8.69 -23.32
CA ILE A 144 20.10 -8.10 -22.02
C ILE A 144 18.76 -8.64 -21.50
N GLU A 145 17.87 -9.07 -22.39
CA GLU A 145 16.56 -9.63 -22.10
C GLU A 145 16.64 -10.94 -21.28
N THR A 146 17.69 -11.74 -21.45
CA THR A 146 17.87 -13.03 -20.76
C THR A 146 18.54 -12.90 -19.39
N TYR A 147 19.10 -11.73 -19.08
CA TYR A 147 19.68 -11.46 -17.77
C TYR A 147 18.59 -11.58 -16.69
N THR A 148 18.97 -12.13 -15.55
CA THR A 148 18.10 -12.26 -14.39
C THR A 148 18.38 -11.13 -13.43
N MET A 149 17.33 -10.48 -12.94
CA MET A 149 17.40 -9.50 -11.88
C MET A 149 16.74 -10.06 -10.62
N MET A 150 17.36 -9.81 -9.48
CA MET A 150 16.79 -10.06 -8.17
C MET A 150 16.37 -8.74 -7.52
N ILE A 151 15.16 -8.72 -6.97
CA ILE A 151 14.60 -7.57 -6.25
C ILE A 151 14.45 -7.96 -4.78
N GLU A 152 15.16 -7.25 -3.92
CA GLU A 152 14.99 -7.27 -2.48
C GLU A 152 14.32 -5.94 -2.08
N HIS A 153 13.22 -5.99 -1.34
CA HIS A 153 12.58 -4.80 -0.80
C HIS A 153 12.04 -5.03 0.61
N SER A 154 12.17 -4.00 1.44
CA SER A 154 11.56 -3.95 2.76
C SER A 154 10.56 -2.81 2.87
N ILE A 155 9.67 -2.93 3.84
CA ILE A 155 8.74 -1.88 4.27
C ILE A 155 8.72 -1.82 5.79
N ARG A 156 8.37 -0.65 6.31
CA ARG A 156 8.17 -0.43 7.74
C ARG A 156 6.82 0.19 8.02
N GLY A 157 6.19 -0.23 9.11
CA GLY A 157 5.03 0.43 9.69
C GLY A 157 5.43 1.15 10.98
N HIS A 158 5.07 2.43 11.11
CA HIS A 158 5.36 3.18 12.33
C HIS A 158 4.37 2.86 13.43
N THR A 159 3.08 2.78 13.10
CA THR A 159 2.01 2.57 14.07
C THR A 159 1.73 1.10 14.35
N THR A 160 2.12 0.23 13.42
CA THR A 160 2.02 -1.24 13.54
C THR A 160 3.30 -1.88 14.08
N ASP A 161 4.41 -1.12 14.14
CA ASP A 161 5.76 -1.60 14.48
C ASP A 161 6.23 -2.78 13.60
N MET A 162 5.71 -2.86 12.37
CA MET A 162 6.10 -3.90 11.43
C MET A 162 7.40 -3.53 10.71
N GLY A 163 8.30 -4.49 10.57
CA GLY A 163 9.47 -4.41 9.71
C GLY A 163 9.63 -5.71 8.95
N ILE A 164 9.25 -5.73 7.67
CA ILE A 164 9.23 -6.95 6.87
C ILE A 164 9.96 -6.74 5.54
N ARG A 165 10.50 -7.84 5.01
CA ARG A 165 11.26 -7.88 3.78
C ARG A 165 10.83 -9.10 2.98
N ASN A 166 10.74 -8.97 1.66
CA ASN A 166 10.50 -10.13 0.82
C ASN A 166 11.66 -11.15 0.92
N GLY A 167 11.36 -12.41 0.64
CA GLY A 167 12.34 -13.51 0.69
C GLY A 167 12.69 -14.01 2.11
N LEU A 168 12.27 -13.32 3.17
CA LEU A 168 12.51 -13.73 4.56
C LEU A 168 11.22 -14.20 5.26
N ASN A 169 11.33 -15.30 6.01
CA ASN A 169 10.30 -15.83 6.94
C ASN A 169 8.90 -16.11 6.35
N GLY A 170 8.73 -16.08 5.02
CA GLY A 170 7.47 -16.39 4.35
C GLY A 170 6.32 -15.43 4.66
N SER A 171 6.61 -14.25 5.21
CA SER A 171 5.60 -13.25 5.58
C SER A 171 5.10 -12.42 4.38
N MET A 172 5.76 -12.55 3.23
CA MET A 172 5.44 -11.78 2.02
C MET A 172 5.41 -12.65 0.76
N ASP A 173 4.22 -12.83 0.20
CA ASP A 173 4.03 -13.45 -1.12
C ASP A 173 3.85 -12.36 -2.19
N GLY A 174 4.53 -12.54 -3.32
CA GLY A 174 4.65 -11.54 -4.38
C GLY A 174 4.02 -11.99 -5.70
N SER A 175 3.65 -11.05 -6.54
CA SER A 175 3.32 -11.33 -7.94
C SER A 175 3.72 -10.19 -8.88
N LEU A 176 4.03 -10.52 -10.12
CA LEU A 176 4.28 -9.60 -11.22
C LEU A 176 3.08 -9.65 -12.15
N VAL A 177 2.47 -8.51 -12.41
CA VAL A 177 1.34 -8.40 -13.33
C VAL A 177 1.68 -7.53 -14.53
N ASP A 178 1.03 -7.81 -15.65
CA ASP A 178 1.08 -6.93 -16.82
C ASP A 178 0.17 -5.69 -16.67
N ILE A 179 0.18 -4.83 -17.69
CA ILE A 179 -0.67 -3.63 -17.78
C ILE A 179 -2.19 -3.93 -17.72
N ASN A 180 -2.62 -5.16 -17.99
CA ASN A 180 -4.01 -5.60 -17.95
C ASN A 180 -4.36 -6.30 -16.62
N GLY A 181 -3.40 -6.44 -15.70
CA GLY A 181 -3.56 -7.15 -14.44
C GLY A 181 -3.41 -8.67 -14.53
N LYS A 182 -2.95 -9.22 -15.66
CA LYS A 182 -2.65 -10.65 -15.79
C LYS A 182 -1.34 -10.97 -15.07
N VAL A 183 -1.36 -12.00 -14.24
CA VAL A 183 -0.17 -12.49 -13.53
C VAL A 183 0.79 -13.13 -14.52
N ILE A 184 2.02 -12.62 -14.59
CA ILE A 184 3.14 -13.16 -15.37
C ILE A 184 3.98 -14.12 -14.53
N LYS A 185 4.24 -13.76 -13.27
CA LYS A 185 5.05 -14.56 -12.35
C LYS A 185 4.57 -14.34 -10.91
N SER A 186 4.68 -15.36 -10.07
CA SER A 186 4.35 -15.29 -8.64
C SER A 186 5.47 -15.87 -7.82
N TRP A 187 5.63 -15.35 -6.60
CA TRP A 187 6.62 -15.77 -5.63
C TRP A 187 5.95 -16.06 -4.29
N ASN A 188 6.25 -17.22 -3.76
CA ASN A 188 5.94 -17.63 -2.41
C ASN A 188 7.17 -18.30 -1.78
N SER A 189 7.04 -18.76 -0.54
CA SER A 189 8.15 -19.39 0.19
C SER A 189 8.79 -20.59 -0.52
N THR A 190 8.02 -21.32 -1.35
CA THR A 190 8.50 -22.50 -2.08
C THR A 190 9.10 -22.11 -3.44
N THR A 191 8.40 -21.28 -4.21
CA THR A 191 8.79 -20.90 -5.58
C THR A 191 10.01 -20.00 -5.63
N ARG A 192 10.27 -19.16 -4.61
CA ARG A 192 11.50 -18.35 -4.56
C ARG A 192 12.76 -19.19 -4.57
N LYS A 193 12.74 -20.33 -3.89
CA LYS A 193 13.89 -21.21 -3.70
C LYS A 193 13.99 -22.33 -4.74
N GLN A 194 13.10 -22.31 -5.74
CA GLN A 194 13.02 -23.37 -6.73
C GLN A 194 14.25 -23.39 -7.64
N ASP A 195 14.67 -22.21 -8.12
CA ASP A 195 15.81 -22.07 -9.04
C ASP A 195 17.14 -21.92 -8.29
N ASP A 196 17.12 -21.21 -7.15
CA ASP A 196 18.27 -21.06 -6.26
C ASP A 196 17.84 -21.20 -4.79
N PRO A 197 18.29 -22.26 -4.07
CA PRO A 197 18.00 -22.44 -2.65
C PRO A 197 18.45 -21.28 -1.75
N ARG A 198 19.40 -20.46 -2.22
CA ARG A 198 19.95 -19.29 -1.53
C ARG A 198 19.24 -17.98 -1.90
N ALA A 199 18.27 -18.00 -2.80
CA ALA A 199 17.51 -16.82 -3.17
C ALA A 199 16.81 -16.20 -1.94
N ASP A 200 17.12 -14.94 -1.68
CA ASP A 200 16.60 -14.12 -0.58
C ASP A 200 15.82 -12.89 -1.08
N GLY A 201 15.43 -12.92 -2.36
CA GLY A 201 14.63 -11.92 -3.06
C GLY A 201 13.83 -12.51 -4.22
N ASP A 202 13.20 -11.65 -5.01
CA ASP A 202 12.37 -12.07 -6.15
C ASP A 202 13.19 -12.04 -7.44
N ILE A 203 13.32 -13.20 -8.09
CA ILE A 203 14.07 -13.33 -9.34
C ILE A 203 13.13 -13.31 -10.54
N MET A 204 13.42 -12.48 -11.54
CA MET A 204 12.78 -12.47 -12.87
C MET A 204 13.79 -12.13 -13.96
N THR A 205 13.49 -12.46 -15.22
CA THR A 205 14.30 -11.98 -16.33
C THR A 205 13.95 -10.53 -16.69
N VAL A 206 14.89 -9.81 -17.30
CA VAL A 206 14.61 -8.48 -17.87
C VAL A 206 13.49 -8.57 -18.91
N GLN A 207 13.43 -9.66 -19.71
CA GLN A 207 12.32 -9.90 -20.64
C GLN A 207 10.96 -9.97 -19.95
N GLN A 208 10.85 -10.66 -18.81
CA GLN A 208 9.61 -10.74 -18.04
C GLN A 208 9.17 -9.37 -17.55
N LEU A 209 10.11 -8.55 -17.08
CA LEU A 209 9.83 -7.17 -16.67
C LEU A 209 9.38 -6.30 -17.85
N LEU A 210 10.06 -6.36 -18.99
CA LEU A 210 9.70 -5.61 -20.19
C LEU A 210 8.29 -5.98 -20.69
N THR A 211 8.01 -7.29 -20.73
CA THR A 211 6.69 -7.82 -21.10
C THR A 211 5.60 -7.31 -20.15
N ALA A 212 5.86 -7.37 -18.84
CA ALA A 212 4.94 -6.84 -17.83
C ALA A 212 4.71 -5.33 -17.96
N ALA A 213 5.78 -4.59 -18.25
CA ALA A 213 5.73 -3.14 -18.44
C ALA A 213 5.01 -2.71 -19.72
N GLY A 214 4.75 -3.65 -20.65
CA GLY A 214 4.27 -3.37 -22.00
C GLY A 214 5.31 -2.69 -22.89
N ALA A 215 6.60 -2.88 -22.59
CA ALA A 215 7.71 -2.27 -23.31
C ALA A 215 8.30 -3.22 -24.35
N ASP A 216 8.59 -2.68 -25.54
CA ASP A 216 9.34 -3.36 -26.60
C ASP A 216 10.55 -2.52 -26.96
N LEU A 217 11.76 -3.04 -26.78
CA LEU A 217 13.00 -2.31 -27.06
C LEU A 217 13.27 -2.10 -28.55
N GLN A 218 12.60 -2.86 -29.43
CA GLN A 218 12.69 -2.68 -30.88
C GLN A 218 11.69 -1.65 -31.42
N ALA A 219 10.74 -1.20 -30.59
CA ALA A 219 9.80 -0.17 -31.01
C ALA A 219 10.47 1.21 -31.14
N VAL A 220 9.92 2.03 -32.03
CA VAL A 220 10.40 3.40 -32.29
C VAL A 220 10.23 4.25 -31.04
N SER A 221 11.28 4.96 -30.67
CA SER A 221 11.31 5.85 -29.53
C SER A 221 10.39 7.04 -29.74
N THR A 222 9.60 7.33 -28.72
CA THR A 222 8.71 8.49 -28.68
C THR A 222 9.33 9.66 -27.90
N ALA A 223 10.60 9.56 -27.50
CA ALA A 223 11.27 10.61 -26.73
C ALA A 223 11.52 11.85 -27.61
N PRO A 224 11.27 13.08 -27.12
CA PRO A 224 11.52 14.30 -27.90
C PRO A 224 12.99 14.49 -28.32
N GLY A 225 13.92 13.92 -27.57
CA GLY A 225 15.36 13.95 -27.86
C GLY A 225 15.85 12.86 -28.82
N ALA A 226 14.98 11.88 -29.15
CA ALA A 226 15.36 10.76 -30.01
C ALA A 226 15.48 11.19 -31.48
N LYS A 227 16.43 10.58 -32.19
CA LYS A 227 16.58 10.81 -33.64
C LYS A 227 15.40 10.19 -34.40
N PRO A 228 15.08 10.69 -35.62
CA PRO A 228 14.05 10.07 -36.45
C PRO A 228 14.34 8.58 -36.69
N GLY A 229 13.40 7.71 -36.30
CA GLY A 229 13.53 6.26 -36.42
C GLY A 229 14.41 5.58 -35.36
N GLU A 230 14.91 6.31 -34.36
CA GLU A 230 15.66 5.71 -33.25
C GLU A 230 14.75 4.82 -32.40
N ILE A 231 15.21 3.61 -32.08
CA ILE A 231 14.45 2.64 -31.26
C ILE A 231 14.74 2.80 -29.77
N TYR A 232 13.85 2.28 -28.92
CA TYR A 232 13.99 2.33 -27.47
C TYR A 232 15.26 1.68 -26.93
N ARG A 233 15.80 0.64 -27.59
CA ARG A 233 17.11 0.06 -27.25
C ARG A 233 18.24 1.09 -27.36
N SER A 234 18.14 2.03 -28.30
CA SER A 234 19.16 3.06 -28.52
C SER A 234 18.95 4.30 -27.63
N SER A 235 17.72 4.80 -27.54
CA SER A 235 17.43 6.00 -26.74
C SER A 235 17.45 5.73 -25.23
N GLY A 236 17.06 4.52 -24.82
CA GLY A 236 16.71 4.20 -23.44
C GLY A 236 15.24 4.49 -23.13
N ILE A 237 14.75 3.91 -22.04
CA ILE A 237 13.37 4.05 -21.54
C ILE A 237 13.34 4.15 -20.03
N VAL A 238 12.27 4.74 -19.50
CA VAL A 238 11.99 4.76 -18.05
C VAL A 238 10.81 3.85 -17.76
N ILE A 239 11.01 2.90 -16.84
CA ILE A 239 9.97 1.99 -16.33
C ILE A 239 9.73 2.34 -14.86
N VAL A 240 8.49 2.69 -14.53
CA VAL A 240 8.07 2.88 -13.14
C VAL A 240 7.44 1.57 -12.67
N ILE A 241 7.91 1.05 -11.54
CA ILE A 241 7.41 -0.17 -10.90
C ILE A 241 6.77 0.19 -9.57
N VAL A 242 5.44 0.14 -9.54
CA VAL A 242 4.71 0.28 -8.28
C VAL A 242 4.66 -1.09 -7.58
N ILE A 243 5.13 -1.15 -6.34
CA ILE A 243 4.99 -2.28 -5.42
C ILE A 243 3.78 -2.00 -4.54
N ASP A 244 2.67 -2.65 -4.83
CA ASP A 244 1.38 -2.45 -4.17
C ASP A 244 1.17 -3.49 -3.07
N TYR A 245 1.14 -3.07 -1.81
CA TYR A 245 1.03 -3.94 -0.63
C TYR A 245 -0.41 -4.07 -0.14
N LYS A 246 -0.79 -5.29 0.25
CA LYS A 246 -2.10 -5.58 0.82
C LYS A 246 -2.06 -6.71 1.84
N ASN A 247 -2.81 -6.59 2.92
CA ASN A 247 -3.05 -7.69 3.85
C ASN A 247 -3.76 -8.86 3.19
N VAL A 248 -3.45 -10.07 3.65
CA VAL A 248 -4.25 -11.26 3.33
C VAL A 248 -5.42 -11.34 4.31
N PRO A 249 -6.67 -11.39 3.83
CA PRO A 249 -7.82 -11.54 4.71
C PRO A 249 -7.69 -12.77 5.60
N PHE A 250 -8.04 -12.63 6.87
CA PHE A 250 -8.03 -13.71 7.87
C PHE A 250 -6.65 -14.36 8.16
N LYS A 251 -5.54 -13.78 7.68
CA LYS A 251 -4.20 -14.18 8.10
C LYS A 251 -3.54 -13.02 8.85
N GLU A 252 -3.11 -13.31 10.07
CA GLU A 252 -2.36 -12.36 10.87
C GLU A 252 -0.97 -12.13 10.25
N ASP A 253 -0.51 -10.89 10.26
CA ASP A 253 0.84 -10.45 9.89
C ASP A 253 1.35 -10.96 8.53
N THR A 254 0.43 -11.37 7.64
CA THR A 254 0.74 -11.85 6.29
C THR A 254 0.34 -10.77 5.28
N ILE A 255 1.34 -10.29 4.56
CA ILE A 255 1.17 -9.26 3.53
C ILE A 255 1.47 -9.87 2.17
N THR A 256 0.73 -9.45 1.16
CA THR A 256 1.01 -9.74 -0.23
C THR A 256 1.43 -8.47 -0.92
N TYR A 257 2.21 -8.59 -1.98
CA TYR A 257 2.57 -7.46 -2.82
C TYR A 257 2.48 -7.78 -4.31
N THR A 258 2.24 -6.74 -5.10
CA THR A 258 2.12 -6.85 -6.55
C THR A 258 3.04 -5.83 -7.21
N TYR A 259 3.96 -6.29 -8.07
CA TYR A 259 4.72 -5.43 -8.98
C TYR A 259 3.84 -5.05 -10.17
N ARG A 260 3.64 -3.76 -10.37
CA ARG A 260 2.91 -3.16 -11.49
C ARG A 260 3.86 -2.27 -12.29
N PRO A 261 4.70 -2.85 -13.15
CA PRO A 261 5.59 -2.08 -14.00
C PRO A 261 4.82 -1.42 -15.14
N GLN A 262 5.24 -0.22 -15.53
CA GLN A 262 4.75 0.49 -16.69
C GLN A 262 5.86 1.37 -17.26
N TYR A 263 6.12 1.27 -18.57
CA TYR A 263 7.04 2.21 -19.21
C TYR A 263 6.35 3.55 -19.48
N ILE A 264 7.11 4.64 -19.35
CA ILE A 264 6.60 6.00 -19.54
C ILE A 264 6.97 6.47 -20.94
N LYS A 265 5.96 6.60 -21.80
CA LYS A 265 6.12 7.12 -23.17
C LYS A 265 6.74 8.51 -23.14
N GLY A 266 7.71 8.74 -24.02
CA GLY A 266 8.38 10.03 -24.17
C GLY A 266 9.59 10.24 -23.27
N ASN A 267 9.80 9.34 -22.29
CA ASN A 267 10.99 9.39 -21.45
C ASN A 267 12.10 8.54 -22.04
N GLU A 268 13.28 9.15 -22.16
CA GLU A 268 14.55 8.46 -22.38
C GLU A 268 15.44 8.61 -21.14
N TYR A 269 16.47 7.78 -21.03
CA TYR A 269 17.45 7.91 -19.96
C TYR A 269 18.84 7.50 -20.42
N LYS A 270 19.81 8.35 -20.05
CA LYS A 270 21.23 8.10 -20.25
C LYS A 270 22.01 8.39 -18.98
N SER A 271 23.08 7.64 -18.79
CA SER A 271 24.05 7.81 -17.72
C SER A 271 25.43 8.04 -18.34
N ILE A 272 26.13 9.07 -17.87
CA ILE A 272 27.47 9.42 -18.34
C ILE A 272 28.40 9.35 -17.13
N GLU A 273 29.48 8.59 -17.28
CA GLU A 273 30.50 8.41 -16.27
C GLU A 273 31.85 8.87 -16.84
N SER A 274 32.55 9.72 -16.09
CA SER A 274 33.90 10.17 -16.41
C SER A 274 34.88 9.54 -15.43
N ILE A 275 35.78 8.69 -15.95
CA ILE A 275 36.78 7.96 -15.16
C ILE A 275 38.14 8.60 -15.39
N TYR A 276 38.72 9.20 -14.36
CA TYR A 276 40.06 9.79 -14.44
C TYR A 276 41.15 8.70 -14.51
N GLN A 277 42.14 8.92 -15.36
CA GLN A 277 43.27 8.04 -15.54
C GLN A 277 44.55 8.63 -14.93
N PRO A 278 45.46 7.81 -14.38
CA PRO A 278 46.70 8.31 -13.78
C PRO A 278 47.59 9.11 -14.74
N ASN A 279 47.46 8.89 -16.05
CA ASN A 279 48.19 9.62 -17.08
C ASN A 279 47.67 11.06 -17.29
N GLY A 280 46.70 11.53 -16.50
CA GLY A 280 46.09 12.85 -16.66
C GLY A 280 44.90 12.89 -17.62
N GLY A 281 44.56 11.75 -18.23
CA GLY A 281 43.42 11.59 -19.14
C GLY A 281 42.12 11.20 -18.45
N TYR A 282 41.07 11.01 -19.23
CA TYR A 282 39.85 10.36 -18.76
C TYR A 282 39.22 9.47 -19.82
N VAL A 283 38.43 8.51 -19.35
CA VAL A 283 37.53 7.71 -20.16
C VAL A 283 36.12 8.15 -19.86
N ILE A 284 35.38 8.56 -20.88
CA ILE A 284 33.95 8.86 -20.77
C ILE A 284 33.17 7.66 -21.27
N LYS A 285 32.35 7.08 -20.40
CA LYS A 285 31.40 6.02 -20.71
C LYS A 285 29.99 6.60 -20.77
N GLU A 286 29.42 6.62 -21.96
CA GLU A 286 28.03 7.02 -22.20
C GLU A 286 27.18 5.76 -22.35
N ARG A 287 26.18 5.60 -21.47
CA ARG A 287 25.27 4.45 -21.43
C ARG A 287 23.84 4.95 -21.62
N HIS A 288 23.09 4.32 -22.52
CA HIS A 288 21.64 4.47 -22.62
C HIS A 288 20.98 3.15 -22.24
N GLY A 289 19.76 3.20 -21.72
CA GLY A 289 19.02 1.98 -21.45
C GLY A 289 17.85 2.12 -20.49
N LEU A 290 17.62 1.06 -19.72
CA LEU A 290 16.45 0.90 -18.87
C LEU A 290 16.67 1.62 -17.56
N ARG A 291 15.87 2.65 -17.26
CA ARG A 291 15.82 3.26 -15.93
C ARG A 291 14.62 2.73 -15.17
N LEU A 292 14.86 1.92 -14.14
CA LEU A 292 13.83 1.28 -13.33
C LEU A 292 13.58 2.07 -12.05
N VAL A 293 12.40 2.65 -11.88
CA VAL A 293 12.03 3.48 -10.71
C VAL A 293 11.00 2.76 -9.86
N PHE A 294 11.35 2.41 -8.63
CA PHE A 294 10.47 1.70 -7.72
C PHE A 294 9.70 2.65 -6.82
N GLN A 295 8.42 2.38 -6.64
CA GLN A 295 7.53 3.13 -5.75
C GLN A 295 6.76 2.16 -4.86
N GLN A 296 6.76 2.40 -3.56
CA GLN A 296 6.05 1.55 -2.58
C GLN A 296 4.70 2.20 -2.25
N SER A 297 3.61 1.45 -2.39
CA SER A 297 2.24 1.95 -2.20
C SER A 297 1.32 0.86 -1.65
N GLY A 298 0.06 1.19 -1.34
CA GLY A 298 -0.92 0.27 -0.77
C GLY A 298 -1.11 0.47 0.73
N THR A 299 -1.57 -0.57 1.42
CA THR A 299 -1.88 -0.52 2.86
C THR A 299 -1.32 -1.72 3.57
N ILE A 300 -0.74 -1.48 4.73
CA ILE A 300 -0.27 -2.52 5.64
C ILE A 300 -1.04 -2.42 6.96
N GLY A 301 -1.37 -3.56 7.53
CA GLY A 301 -2.13 -3.62 8.76
C GLY A 301 -1.68 -4.78 9.63
N LYS A 302 -1.81 -4.58 10.93
CA LYS A 302 -1.60 -5.61 11.95
C LYS A 302 -2.90 -5.81 12.72
N PHE A 303 -3.16 -7.03 13.18
CA PHE A 303 -4.32 -7.29 14.02
C PHE A 303 -4.27 -6.42 15.27
N ASP A 304 -5.39 -5.74 15.56
CA ASP A 304 -5.50 -4.86 16.72
C ASP A 304 -6.88 -5.00 17.36
N PHE A 305 -6.91 -5.58 18.56
CA PHE A 305 -8.15 -5.81 19.30
C PHE A 305 -8.91 -4.51 19.57
N ILE A 306 -8.19 -3.39 19.79
CA ILE A 306 -8.81 -2.08 20.01
C ILE A 306 -9.53 -1.60 18.74
N SER A 307 -8.96 -1.81 17.56
CA SER A 307 -9.60 -1.49 16.27
C SER A 307 -10.84 -2.34 16.03
N LEU A 308 -10.79 -3.64 16.33
CA LEU A 308 -11.96 -4.50 16.28
C LEU A 308 -13.07 -4.00 17.23
N LEU A 309 -12.72 -3.72 18.49
CA LEU A 309 -13.67 -3.25 19.49
C LEU A 309 -14.31 -1.92 19.08
N LYS A 310 -13.53 -0.96 18.55
CA LYS A 310 -14.06 0.31 18.04
C LYS A 310 -15.11 0.12 16.95
N ASN A 311 -14.85 -0.78 16.00
CA ASN A 311 -15.79 -1.08 14.92
C ASN A 311 -17.05 -1.80 15.44
N ILE A 312 -16.92 -2.69 16.43
CA ILE A 312 -18.07 -3.33 17.09
C ILE A 312 -18.91 -2.30 17.85
N VAL A 313 -18.30 -1.41 18.63
CA VAL A 313 -18.99 -0.36 19.40
C VAL A 313 -19.72 0.62 18.48
N ALA A 314 -19.08 1.03 17.37
CA ALA A 314 -19.74 1.85 16.35
C ALA A 314 -20.97 1.13 15.76
N GLY A 315 -20.86 -0.19 15.54
CA GLY A 315 -21.98 -1.03 15.13
C GLY A 315 -23.11 -1.10 16.16
N PHE A 316 -22.78 -1.20 17.46
CA PHE A 316 -23.79 -1.27 18.53
C PHE A 316 -24.70 -0.04 18.60
N ALA A 317 -24.21 1.14 18.19
CA ALA A 317 -25.04 2.34 18.11
C ALA A 317 -26.26 2.17 17.18
N LEU A 318 -26.14 1.35 16.12
CA LEU A 318 -27.22 1.07 15.19
C LEU A 318 -28.35 0.25 15.84
N PHE A 319 -28.04 -0.63 16.81
CA PHE A 319 -29.06 -1.39 17.52
C PHE A 319 -29.98 -0.48 18.35
N SER A 320 -29.43 0.58 18.96
CA SER A 320 -30.23 1.57 19.69
C SER A 320 -31.19 2.32 18.77
N LEU A 321 -30.79 2.58 17.53
CA LEU A 321 -31.66 3.23 16.54
C LEU A 321 -32.83 2.32 16.14
N ALA A 322 -32.61 1.00 16.03
CA ALA A 322 -33.69 0.05 15.73
C ALA A 322 -34.77 0.03 16.81
N SER A 323 -34.40 0.09 18.10
CA SER A 323 -35.39 0.17 19.18
C SER A 323 -36.19 1.46 19.11
N ILE A 324 -35.56 2.60 18.82
CA ILE A 324 -36.24 3.90 18.68
C ILE A 324 -37.23 3.86 17.51
N ILE A 325 -36.86 3.28 16.38
CA ILE A 325 -37.76 3.16 15.22
C ILE A 325 -38.98 2.29 15.56
N VAL A 326 -38.78 1.12 16.17
CA VAL A 326 -39.87 0.22 16.56
C VAL A 326 -40.78 0.88 17.61
N GLU A 327 -40.20 1.66 18.51
CA GLU A 327 -40.93 2.43 19.51
C GLU A 327 -41.79 3.54 18.89
N ILE A 328 -41.26 4.30 17.94
CA ILE A 328 -42.02 5.30 17.19
C ILE A 328 -43.17 4.63 16.43
N LEU A 329 -42.92 3.49 15.78
CA LEU A 329 -43.96 2.72 15.10
C LEU A 329 -45.05 2.25 16.07
N MET A 330 -44.66 1.74 17.23
CA MET A 330 -45.59 1.27 18.26
C MET A 330 -46.49 2.40 18.80
N LEU A 331 -45.93 3.58 19.09
CA LEU A 331 -46.65 4.66 19.76
C LEU A 331 -47.40 5.59 18.81
N GLN A 332 -46.99 5.70 17.54
CA GLN A 332 -47.58 6.66 16.60
C GLN A 332 -48.44 6.00 15.52
N PHE A 333 -48.07 4.80 15.05
CA PHE A 333 -48.64 4.22 13.82
C PHE A 333 -49.55 3.01 14.04
N LEU A 334 -49.43 2.27 15.15
CA LEU A 334 -50.32 1.14 15.42
C LEU A 334 -51.70 1.60 15.94
N PRO A 335 -52.79 0.91 15.57
CA PRO A 335 -54.12 1.25 16.04
C PRO A 335 -54.27 1.07 17.56
N GLU A 336 -53.51 0.15 18.16
CA GLU A 336 -53.52 -0.13 19.60
C GLU A 336 -52.58 0.81 20.41
N LYS A 337 -52.14 1.95 19.84
CA LYS A 337 -51.19 2.88 20.46
C LYS A 337 -51.55 3.33 21.88
N SER A 338 -52.83 3.53 22.19
CA SER A 338 -53.27 3.96 23.52
C SER A 338 -52.98 2.91 24.60
N ILE A 339 -53.05 1.62 24.25
CA ILE A 339 -52.73 0.51 25.15
C ILE A 339 -51.21 0.49 25.41
N TYR A 340 -50.41 0.67 24.36
CA TYR A 340 -48.95 0.73 24.50
C TYR A 340 -48.49 1.96 25.29
N GLU A 341 -49.15 3.10 25.11
CA GLU A 341 -48.85 4.35 25.82
C GLU A 341 -49.11 4.21 27.32
N GLN A 342 -50.27 3.66 27.70
CA GLN A 342 -50.61 3.39 29.11
C GLN A 342 -49.69 2.36 29.75
N ALA A 343 -49.27 1.33 29.00
CA ALA A 343 -48.35 0.32 29.51
C ALA A 343 -46.91 0.86 29.65
N LYS A 344 -46.54 1.86 28.86
CA LYS A 344 -45.17 2.39 28.81
C LYS A 344 -44.93 3.56 29.74
N PHE A 345 -45.88 4.49 29.83
CA PHE A 345 -45.72 5.73 30.58
C PHE A 345 -46.55 5.68 31.86
N GLU A 346 -45.87 5.84 33.00
CA GLU A 346 -46.51 6.11 34.28
C GLU A 346 -46.63 7.63 34.41
N ASN A 347 -47.85 8.16 34.28
CA ASN A 347 -48.10 9.58 34.44
C ASN A 347 -48.13 9.92 35.94
N THR A 348 -47.20 10.77 36.38
CA THR A 348 -47.27 11.36 37.72
C THR A 348 -48.38 12.40 37.77
N HIS A 349 -48.96 12.60 38.96
CA HIS A 349 -49.87 13.72 39.20
C HIS A 349 -49.17 15.05 38.89
N ASP A 350 -49.92 16.02 38.35
CA ASP A 350 -49.37 17.34 38.04
C ASP A 350 -48.86 18.01 39.31
N ILE A 351 -47.53 18.16 39.39
CA ILE A 351 -46.84 18.71 40.55
C ILE A 351 -47.28 20.15 40.81
N TYR A 352 -47.67 20.91 39.77
CA TYR A 352 -48.15 22.28 39.93
C TYR A 352 -49.55 22.35 40.53
N GLU A 353 -50.47 21.48 40.11
CA GLU A 353 -51.78 21.31 40.76
C GLU A 353 -51.61 20.89 42.22
N HIS A 354 -50.74 19.91 42.48
CA HIS A 354 -50.48 19.41 43.83
C HIS A 354 -49.88 20.51 44.74
N GLN A 355 -48.94 21.31 44.23
CA GLN A 355 -48.38 22.46 44.97
C GLN A 355 -49.38 23.61 45.14
N LYS A 356 -50.26 23.84 44.18
CA LYS A 356 -51.31 24.87 44.25
C LYS A 356 -52.37 24.51 45.28
N LEU A 357 -52.76 23.24 45.37
CA LEU A 357 -53.68 22.71 46.39
C LEU A 357 -53.09 22.79 47.80
N ILE A 358 -51.78 22.56 47.95
CA ILE A 358 -51.04 22.79 49.21
C ILE A 358 -51.03 24.29 49.57
N LYS A 359 -50.71 25.18 48.61
CA LYS A 359 -50.71 26.63 48.85
C LYS A 359 -52.08 27.22 49.15
N GLN A 360 -53.15 26.61 48.66
CA GLN A 360 -54.54 27.01 48.93
C GLN A 360 -55.08 26.42 50.26
N GLY A 361 -54.27 25.65 51.00
CA GLY A 361 -54.64 25.10 52.30
C GLY A 361 -55.67 23.97 52.24
N ILE A 362 -55.88 23.37 51.07
CA ILE A 362 -56.86 22.30 50.84
C ILE A 362 -56.28 20.93 51.25
N ILE A 363 -54.95 20.80 51.23
CA ILE A 363 -54.21 19.59 51.62
C ILE A 363 -53.18 19.98 52.70
N SER A 364 -53.09 19.23 53.80
CA SER A 364 -52.17 19.55 54.91
C SER A 364 -50.77 18.96 54.68
N ASN A 365 -49.72 19.63 55.14
CA ASN A 365 -48.32 19.16 55.03
C ASN A 365 -48.06 17.77 55.64
N ASN A 366 -48.99 17.21 56.43
CA ASN A 366 -48.86 15.85 56.97
C ASN A 366 -49.14 14.75 55.94
N ASP A 367 -49.70 15.06 54.76
CA ASP A 367 -49.85 14.09 53.66
C ASP A 367 -48.57 13.93 52.83
N GLU A 368 -47.56 14.81 52.98
CA GLU A 368 -46.24 14.61 52.36
C GLU A 368 -45.54 13.34 52.89
N THR A 369 -45.82 12.95 54.14
CA THR A 369 -45.26 11.73 54.74
C THR A 369 -45.95 10.46 54.23
N LEU A 370 -47.27 10.49 53.97
CA LEU A 370 -48.00 9.34 53.41
C LEU A 370 -47.78 9.16 51.90
N ALA A 371 -47.56 10.26 51.16
CA ALA A 371 -47.15 10.19 49.75
C ALA A 371 -45.70 9.68 49.60
N LYS A 372 -44.80 9.99 50.55
CA LYS A 372 -43.45 9.41 50.58
C LYS A 372 -43.43 7.95 51.07
N GLU A 373 -44.33 7.56 51.98
CA GLU A 373 -44.46 6.17 52.43
C GLU A 373 -45.16 5.26 51.41
N SER A 374 -46.13 5.74 50.62
CA SER A 374 -46.75 4.90 49.58
C SER A 374 -45.82 4.63 48.38
N VAL A 375 -44.98 5.61 48.00
CA VAL A 375 -43.90 5.40 47.02
C VAL A 375 -42.77 4.54 47.58
N GLY A 376 -42.56 4.54 48.91
CA GLY A 376 -41.61 3.65 49.60
C GLY A 376 -42.10 2.21 49.78
N ASN A 377 -43.40 2.01 50.03
CA ASN A 377 -43.96 0.70 50.39
C ASN A 377 -44.48 -0.12 49.21
N GLU A 378 -44.75 0.46 48.04
CA GLU A 378 -45.03 -0.33 46.82
C GLU A 378 -43.76 -1.01 46.24
N ILE A 379 -42.57 -0.66 46.74
CA ILE A 379 -41.30 -1.33 46.37
C ILE A 379 -41.00 -2.54 47.27
N GLU A 380 -41.71 -2.73 48.39
CA GLU A 380 -41.49 -3.86 49.32
C GLU A 380 -42.48 -5.02 49.16
N ILE A 381 -43.45 -4.93 48.26
CA ILE A 381 -44.40 -6.02 47.96
C ILE A 381 -44.24 -6.45 46.50
N ILE A 382 -43.12 -7.09 46.21
CA ILE A 382 -42.91 -8.21 45.27
C ILE A 382 -41.40 -8.52 45.44
N SER A 383 -41.09 -9.38 46.41
CA SER A 383 -39.77 -10.01 46.53
C SER A 383 -39.68 -11.24 45.63
#